data_AF-A0A520EPJ0-F1
#
_entry.id   AF-A0A520EPJ0-F1
#
_cell.length_a   1.000
_cell.length_b   1.000
_cell.length_c   1.000
_cell.angle_alpha   90.00
_cell.angle_beta   90.00
_cell.angle_gamma   90.00
#
_symmetry.space_group_name_H-M   'P 1'
#
loop_
_entity.id
_entity.type
_entity.pdbx_description
1 polymer ?
#
loop_
_entity_poly.entity_id
_entity_poly.type
_entity_poly.pdbx_seq_one_letter_code
_entity_poly.pdbx_strand_id
1 'polypeptide(L)'
;MCAEIRSRDRVSAHNDPRGFEQRFGHHGGRTRPTSSERGVFVSIRPAEVGTVSIVLGALVVLVLDAHTAWQTPSHLRRTISEYGLGAQQWVFSIGVVLLALGSAFTLLAAVRQRLTRPTSVASLCLMLWTIGLVAVVAVPKQDWSNDASLSLGGTIHRLGAAVAFVSIPVAVFAFSRPWIRQGPWTVRARTTLWLSVLSICTLLPIAYALVVGAVGTRPWYRVVTLGYVERVLVVAEVIALISLALWVWAAERRSPASVKSEEIKASQPV
;
A
#
# COMPACT_ATOMS: atom_id res chain seq x y z
N MET A 1 38.09 -8.69 60.52
CA MET A 1 39.50 -8.28 60.46
C MET A 1 39.65 -7.31 59.28
N CYS A 2 39.81 -6.02 59.62
CA CYS A 2 40.29 -4.84 58.86
C CYS A 2 39.71 -4.54 57.45
N ALA A 3 39.01 -3.41 57.20
CA ALA A 3 39.50 -2.01 57.10
C ALA A 3 40.37 -1.81 55.83
N GLU A 4 40.34 -0.78 54.98
CA GLU A 4 39.76 0.57 55.00
C GLU A 4 40.09 1.28 53.66
N ILE A 5 39.39 2.39 53.43
CA ILE A 5 39.45 3.35 52.32
C ILE A 5 40.85 4.01 52.15
N ARG A 6 41.31 4.23 50.91
CA ARG A 6 42.12 5.43 50.58
C ARG A 6 42.01 5.88 49.13
N SER A 7 41.74 7.16 49.00
CA SER A 7 41.63 8.00 47.82
C SER A 7 42.96 8.54 47.29
N ARG A 8 42.90 9.10 46.07
CA ARG A 8 43.49 10.38 45.59
C ARG A 8 44.80 10.42 44.78
N ASP A 9 44.65 11.21 43.70
CA ASP A 9 45.57 12.16 43.06
C ASP A 9 46.64 11.69 42.05
N ARG A 10 46.46 12.14 40.79
CA ARG A 10 47.49 12.79 39.95
C ARG A 10 46.82 13.50 38.75
N VAL A 11 46.67 14.83 38.83
CA VAL A 11 47.50 15.88 38.20
C VAL A 11 47.13 16.16 36.73
N SER A 12 46.52 17.34 36.54
CA SER A 12 46.41 18.10 35.29
C SER A 12 47.79 18.50 34.78
N ALA A 13 47.99 18.43 33.46
CA ALA A 13 48.99 19.23 32.77
C ALA A 13 48.45 19.66 31.40
N HIS A 14 48.07 20.94 31.38
CA HIS A 14 47.80 21.80 30.25
C HIS A 14 49.07 21.97 29.39
N ASN A 15 48.97 21.86 28.07
CA ASN A 15 50.01 22.33 27.15
C ASN A 15 49.39 22.73 25.79
N ASP A 16 49.03 24.01 25.67
CA ASP A 16 48.87 24.74 24.42
C ASP A 16 50.12 25.62 24.25
N PRO A 17 50.88 25.44 23.15
CA PRO A 17 51.62 26.56 22.60
C PRO A 17 51.30 26.74 21.12
N ARG A 18 50.46 27.72 20.84
CA ARG A 18 50.39 28.41 19.55
C ARG A 18 51.79 28.91 19.16
N GLY A 19 52.14 28.69 17.90
CA GLY A 19 53.06 29.57 17.18
C GLY A 19 54.11 28.84 16.38
N PHE A 20 53.78 28.42 15.15
CA PHE A 20 54.74 28.48 14.06
C PHE A 20 54.02 28.54 12.71
N GLU A 21 54.47 29.48 11.89
CA GLU A 21 54.29 29.61 10.44
C GLU A 21 52.97 30.14 9.87
N GLN A 22 52.96 31.47 9.76
CA GLN A 22 52.50 32.18 8.58
C GLN A 22 53.19 31.67 7.31
N ARG A 23 52.47 31.81 6.17
CA ARG A 23 52.96 32.21 4.83
C ARG A 23 52.82 31.17 3.72
N PHE A 24 51.60 31.02 3.18
CA PHE A 24 51.42 30.92 1.71
C PHE A 24 50.08 31.54 1.32
N GLY A 25 50.15 32.70 0.68
CA GLY A 25 49.04 33.27 -0.07
C GLY A 25 48.96 32.58 -1.43
N HIS A 26 47.80 31.99 -1.74
CA HIS A 26 47.45 31.68 -3.11
C HIS A 26 45.99 32.06 -3.37
N HIS A 27 45.82 32.92 -4.36
CA HIS A 27 44.56 33.31 -4.95
C HIS A 27 43.82 32.06 -5.48
N GLY A 28 42.69 31.74 -4.84
CA GLY A 28 41.70 30.82 -5.37
C GLY A 28 40.33 31.43 -5.08
N GLY A 29 39.70 32.00 -6.11
CA GLY A 29 38.43 32.70 -6.00
C GLY A 29 37.38 31.84 -5.30
N ARG A 30 36.78 32.38 -4.24
CA ARG A 30 35.48 31.92 -3.75
C ARG A 30 34.45 32.24 -4.82
N THR A 31 34.24 31.31 -5.75
CA THR A 31 33.03 31.31 -6.55
C THR A 31 31.88 31.04 -5.59
N ARG A 32 31.17 32.12 -5.21
CA ARG A 32 29.83 31.98 -4.64
C ARG A 32 29.01 31.21 -5.68
N PRO A 33 28.36 30.09 -5.33
CA PRO A 33 27.43 29.48 -6.27
C PRO A 33 26.36 30.52 -6.61
N THR A 34 26.32 30.87 -7.89
CA THR A 34 25.37 31.82 -8.45
C THR A 34 23.96 31.25 -8.28
N SER A 35 23.05 32.13 -7.90
CA SER A 35 21.62 31.90 -7.74
C SER A 35 20.94 31.68 -9.10
N SER A 36 21.12 30.51 -9.71
CA SER A 36 20.46 30.07 -10.94
C SER A 36 20.80 28.58 -11.08
N GLU A 37 19.96 27.60 -10.80
CA GLU A 37 18.58 27.40 -11.21
C GLU A 37 17.84 26.68 -10.07
N ARG A 38 16.94 27.36 -9.36
CA ARG A 38 15.97 26.66 -8.50
C ARG A 38 14.85 26.14 -9.40
N GLY A 39 15.15 25.08 -10.15
CA GLY A 39 14.09 24.24 -10.71
C GLY A 39 13.17 23.86 -9.56
N VAL A 40 11.87 24.17 -9.70
CA VAL A 40 10.84 23.73 -8.77
C VAL A 40 10.76 22.21 -8.90
N PHE A 41 11.64 21.50 -8.21
CA PHE A 41 11.54 20.05 -8.07
C PHE A 41 10.31 19.80 -7.20
N VAL A 42 9.19 19.49 -7.85
CA VAL A 42 8.00 18.98 -7.19
C VAL A 42 8.41 17.70 -6.47
N SER A 43 8.50 17.76 -5.14
CA SER A 43 8.79 16.57 -4.32
C SER A 43 7.55 15.68 -4.36
N ILE A 44 7.56 14.68 -5.24
CA ILE A 44 6.48 13.69 -5.30
C ILE A 44 6.55 12.86 -4.02
N ARG A 45 5.51 12.96 -3.19
CA ARG A 45 5.28 12.14 -2.01
C ARG A 45 4.58 10.84 -2.43
N PRO A 46 5.29 9.71 -2.58
CA PRO A 46 4.69 8.47 -3.09
C PRO A 46 3.53 7.97 -2.21
N ALA A 47 3.56 8.17 -0.89
CA ALA A 47 2.45 7.72 -0.05
C ALA A 47 1.17 8.54 -0.28
N GLU A 48 1.32 9.83 -0.57
CA GLU A 48 0.22 10.72 -0.90
C GLU A 48 -0.42 10.32 -2.24
N VAL A 49 0.41 10.19 -3.29
CA VAL A 49 -0.04 9.72 -4.61
C VAL A 49 -0.71 8.36 -4.48
N GLY A 50 -0.10 7.45 -3.72
CA GLY A 50 -0.63 6.12 -3.46
C GLY A 50 -2.01 6.13 -2.83
N THR A 51 -2.17 6.92 -1.76
CA THR A 51 -3.44 7.06 -1.04
C THR A 51 -4.53 7.66 -1.92
N VAL A 52 -4.23 8.78 -2.61
CA VAL A 52 -5.20 9.45 -3.48
C VAL A 52 -5.63 8.54 -4.62
N SER A 53 -4.69 7.82 -5.23
CA SER A 53 -4.98 6.87 -6.31
C SER A 53 -5.87 5.71 -5.85
N ILE A 54 -5.62 5.14 -4.65
CA ILE A 54 -6.47 4.08 -4.09
C ILE A 54 -7.89 4.60 -3.85
N VAL A 55 -8.04 5.76 -3.20
CA VAL A 55 -9.35 6.34 -2.91
C VAL A 55 -10.10 6.65 -4.20
N LEU A 56 -9.45 7.26 -5.18
CA LEU A 56 -10.07 7.57 -6.47
C LEU A 56 -10.48 6.29 -7.22
N GLY A 57 -9.61 5.28 -7.26
CA GLY A 57 -9.92 3.99 -7.88
C GLY A 57 -11.11 3.30 -7.22
N ALA A 58 -11.16 3.29 -5.88
CA ALA A 58 -12.28 2.77 -5.11
C ALA A 58 -13.59 3.54 -5.40
N LEU A 59 -13.53 4.87 -5.47
CA LEU A 59 -14.70 5.70 -5.79
C LEU A 59 -15.20 5.45 -7.21
N VAL A 60 -14.31 5.31 -8.20
CA VAL A 60 -14.70 4.99 -9.59
C VAL A 60 -15.48 3.66 -9.64
N VAL A 61 -14.95 2.61 -8.99
CA VAL A 61 -15.63 1.30 -8.95
C VAL A 61 -16.94 1.38 -8.16
N LEU A 62 -16.96 2.07 -7.02
CA LEU A 62 -18.16 2.22 -6.19
C LEU A 62 -19.28 2.96 -6.93
N VAL A 63 -18.96 4.06 -7.61
CA VAL A 63 -19.93 4.84 -8.39
C VAL A 63 -20.45 4.00 -9.55
N LEU A 64 -19.58 3.27 -10.25
CA LEU A 64 -19.99 2.36 -11.32
C LEU A 64 -20.95 1.26 -10.82
N ASP A 65 -20.63 0.62 -9.69
CA ASP A 65 -21.44 -0.45 -9.09
C ASP A 65 -22.78 0.10 -8.61
N ALA A 66 -22.78 1.24 -7.90
CA ALA A 66 -23.99 1.88 -7.39
C ALA A 66 -24.90 2.37 -8.52
N HIS A 67 -24.34 3.02 -9.55
CA HIS A 67 -25.09 3.47 -10.72
C HIS A 67 -25.73 2.29 -11.45
N THR A 68 -24.99 1.19 -11.63
CA THR A 68 -25.54 0.01 -12.30
C THR A 68 -26.58 -0.71 -11.45
N ALA A 69 -26.37 -0.79 -10.13
CA ALA A 69 -27.34 -1.37 -9.20
C ALA A 69 -28.64 -0.57 -9.15
N TRP A 70 -28.57 0.76 -9.28
CA TRP A 70 -29.73 1.64 -9.35
C TRP A 70 -30.55 1.39 -10.62
N GLN A 71 -29.88 1.23 -11.77
CA GLN A 71 -30.56 0.99 -13.06
C GLN A 71 -31.08 -0.45 -13.20
N THR A 72 -30.30 -1.42 -12.72
CA THR A 72 -30.58 -2.84 -12.91
C THR A 72 -30.23 -3.63 -11.65
N PRO A 73 -31.12 -3.69 -10.63
CA PRO A 73 -30.83 -4.36 -9.35
C PRO A 73 -30.46 -5.85 -9.46
N SER A 74 -30.93 -6.54 -10.52
CA SER A 74 -30.57 -7.94 -10.77
C SER A 74 -29.07 -8.16 -11.05
N HIS A 75 -28.34 -7.12 -11.45
CA HIS A 75 -26.88 -7.16 -11.61
C HIS A 75 -26.14 -7.37 -10.28
N LEU A 76 -26.76 -7.13 -9.12
CA LEU A 76 -26.12 -7.38 -7.83
C LEU A 76 -25.83 -8.88 -7.58
N ARG A 77 -26.49 -9.78 -8.32
CA ARG A 77 -26.21 -11.22 -8.27
C ARG A 77 -24.92 -11.59 -9.01
N ARG A 78 -24.48 -10.73 -9.94
CA ARG A 78 -23.27 -10.86 -10.76
C ARG A 78 -22.09 -10.20 -10.06
N THR A 79 -20.90 -10.65 -10.44
CA THR A 79 -19.64 -10.17 -9.83
C THR A 79 -19.31 -8.74 -10.29
N ILE A 80 -18.65 -7.93 -9.45
CA ILE A 80 -18.15 -6.59 -9.83
C ILE A 80 -17.20 -6.71 -11.01
N SER A 81 -16.34 -7.73 -11.03
CA SER A 81 -15.44 -8.01 -12.15
C SER A 81 -16.16 -8.22 -13.49
N GLU A 82 -17.49 -8.47 -13.48
CA GLU A 82 -18.31 -8.60 -14.69
C GLU A 82 -18.52 -7.29 -15.43
N TYR A 83 -18.28 -6.14 -14.80
CA TYR A 83 -18.19 -4.87 -15.53
C TYR A 83 -17.08 -4.88 -16.58
N GLY A 84 -16.07 -5.75 -16.42
CA GLY A 84 -15.02 -5.98 -17.40
C GLY A 84 -15.44 -6.66 -18.71
N LEU A 85 -16.73 -6.98 -18.90
CA LEU A 85 -17.28 -7.62 -20.10
C LEU A 85 -18.21 -6.72 -20.94
N GLY A 86 -18.56 -5.54 -20.44
CA GLY A 86 -19.60 -4.69 -21.02
C GLY A 86 -19.09 -3.36 -21.55
N ALA A 87 -20.03 -2.51 -22.01
CA ALA A 87 -19.73 -1.15 -22.49
C ALA A 87 -18.99 -0.27 -21.46
N GLN A 88 -19.09 -0.61 -20.16
CA GLN A 88 -18.43 0.09 -19.06
C GLN A 88 -17.10 -0.54 -18.62
N GLN A 89 -16.56 -1.49 -19.40
CA GLN A 89 -15.26 -2.14 -19.11
C GLN A 89 -14.16 -1.11 -18.88
N TRP A 90 -14.09 -0.07 -19.70
CA TRP A 90 -13.06 0.95 -19.58
C TRP A 90 -13.11 1.71 -18.24
N VAL A 91 -14.31 2.00 -17.71
CA VAL A 91 -14.50 2.65 -16.40
C VAL A 91 -13.99 1.74 -15.28
N PHE A 92 -14.38 0.47 -15.33
CA PHE A 92 -13.91 -0.55 -14.39
C PHE A 92 -12.38 -0.68 -14.46
N SER A 93 -11.80 -0.77 -15.66
CA SER A 93 -10.35 -0.84 -15.86
C SER A 93 -9.61 0.38 -15.30
N ILE A 94 -10.13 1.60 -15.47
CA ILE A 94 -9.54 2.80 -14.85
C ILE A 94 -9.53 2.68 -13.33
N GLY A 95 -10.64 2.27 -12.72
CA GLY A 95 -10.73 2.08 -11.27
C GLY A 95 -9.72 1.07 -10.74
N VAL A 96 -9.60 -0.08 -11.42
CA VAL A 96 -8.65 -1.13 -11.04
C VAL A 96 -7.19 -0.71 -11.27
N VAL A 97 -6.87 -0.02 -12.36
CA VAL A 97 -5.53 0.51 -12.62
C VAL A 97 -5.12 1.53 -11.55
N LEU A 98 -6.04 2.42 -11.15
CA LEU A 98 -5.80 3.37 -10.06
C LEU A 98 -5.53 2.66 -8.72
N LEU A 99 -6.26 1.58 -8.41
CA LEU A 99 -6.00 0.75 -7.23
C LEU A 99 -4.62 0.07 -7.30
N ALA A 100 -4.23 -0.46 -8.46
CA ALA A 100 -2.94 -1.11 -8.67
C ALA A 100 -1.78 -0.12 -8.53
N LEU A 101 -1.83 1.02 -9.22
CA LEU A 101 -0.83 2.09 -9.13
C LEU A 101 -0.73 2.61 -7.69
N GLY A 102 -1.87 2.86 -7.06
CA GLY A 102 -1.90 3.38 -5.70
C GLY A 102 -1.30 2.40 -4.68
N SER A 103 -1.52 1.11 -4.89
CA SER A 103 -0.93 0.03 -4.08
C SER A 103 0.59 -0.07 -4.28
N ALA A 104 1.07 0.06 -5.52
CA ALA A 104 2.50 0.08 -5.84
C ALA A 104 3.23 1.27 -5.17
N PHE A 105 2.64 2.48 -5.25
CA PHE A 105 3.18 3.67 -4.59
C PHE A 105 3.14 3.57 -3.06
N THR A 106 2.09 2.97 -2.51
CA THR A 106 2.00 2.69 -1.07
C THR A 106 3.09 1.72 -0.62
N LEU A 107 3.34 0.65 -1.37
CA LEU A 107 4.43 -0.30 -1.10
C LEU A 107 5.80 0.40 -1.15
N LEU A 108 6.04 1.17 -2.22
CA LEU A 108 7.29 1.92 -2.41
C LEU A 108 7.54 2.86 -1.22
N ALA A 109 6.52 3.61 -0.80
CA ALA A 109 6.62 4.49 0.34
C ALA A 109 6.87 3.71 1.64
N ALA A 110 6.14 2.62 1.88
CA ALA A 110 6.30 1.82 3.10
C ALA A 110 7.72 1.25 3.24
N VAL A 111 8.32 0.80 2.14
CA VAL A 111 9.71 0.35 2.09
C VAL A 111 10.69 1.51 2.33
N ARG A 112 10.49 2.66 1.65
CA ARG A 112 11.34 3.86 1.83
C ARG A 112 11.32 4.38 3.26
N GLN A 113 10.15 4.35 3.90
CA GLN A 113 9.97 4.76 5.30
C GLN A 113 10.33 3.65 6.30
N ARG A 114 10.88 2.52 5.84
CA ARG A 114 11.33 1.38 6.65
C ARG A 114 10.22 0.80 7.56
N LEU A 115 8.95 0.97 7.17
CA LEU A 115 7.82 0.34 7.85
C LEU A 115 7.76 -1.17 7.58
N THR A 116 8.34 -1.58 6.46
CA THR A 116 8.46 -2.99 6.08
C THR A 116 9.73 -3.22 5.24
N ARG A 117 10.21 -4.47 5.19
CA ARG A 117 11.35 -4.85 4.35
C ARG A 117 10.86 -5.29 2.96
N PRO A 118 11.59 -5.02 1.86
CA PRO A 118 11.19 -5.42 0.51
C PRO A 118 10.88 -6.92 0.36
N THR A 119 11.62 -7.76 1.08
CA THR A 119 11.51 -9.23 1.04
C THR A 119 10.58 -9.80 2.11
N SER A 120 9.89 -8.95 2.88
CA SER A 120 8.92 -9.41 3.88
C SER A 120 7.69 -10.01 3.22
N VAL A 121 6.99 -10.89 3.95
CA VAL A 121 5.69 -11.43 3.55
C VAL A 121 4.70 -10.32 3.19
N ALA A 122 4.66 -9.24 3.98
CA ALA A 122 3.81 -8.08 3.72
C ALA A 122 4.08 -7.45 2.33
N SER A 123 5.36 -7.25 1.99
CA SER A 123 5.75 -6.64 0.72
C SER A 123 5.50 -7.56 -0.47
N LEU A 124 5.83 -8.84 -0.34
CA LEU A 124 5.61 -9.84 -1.38
C LEU A 124 4.12 -10.02 -1.68
N CYS A 125 3.28 -10.10 -0.64
CA CYS A 125 1.83 -10.21 -0.83
C CYS A 125 1.22 -8.92 -1.41
N LEU A 126 1.67 -7.72 -1.01
CA LEU A 126 1.18 -6.48 -1.62
C LEU A 126 1.62 -6.32 -3.08
N MET A 127 2.79 -6.87 -3.44
CA MET A 127 3.24 -6.97 -4.82
C MET A 127 2.39 -7.97 -5.62
N LEU A 128 2.08 -9.14 -5.06
CA LEU A 128 1.18 -10.12 -5.69
C LEU A 128 -0.23 -9.55 -5.89
N TRP A 129 -0.75 -8.78 -4.94
CA TRP A 129 -1.99 -8.02 -5.09
C TRP A 129 -1.93 -7.10 -6.31
N THR A 130 -0.88 -6.29 -6.39
CA THR A 130 -0.69 -5.33 -7.48
C THR A 130 -0.60 -6.04 -8.83
N ILE A 131 0.17 -7.13 -8.92
CA ILE A 131 0.30 -7.94 -10.15
C ILE A 131 -1.04 -8.60 -10.50
N GLY A 132 -1.78 -9.11 -9.51
CA GLY A 132 -3.10 -9.70 -9.72
C GLY A 132 -4.11 -8.72 -10.30
N LEU A 133 -4.14 -7.48 -9.80
CA LEU A 133 -4.96 -6.41 -10.36
C LEU A 133 -4.58 -6.07 -11.82
N VAL A 134 -3.28 -5.99 -12.11
CA VAL A 134 -2.80 -5.77 -13.49
C VAL A 134 -3.22 -6.92 -14.40
N ALA A 135 -3.11 -8.17 -13.95
CA ALA A 135 -3.53 -9.34 -14.72
C ALA A 135 -5.05 -9.32 -15.02
N VAL A 136 -5.87 -8.93 -14.04
CA VAL A 136 -7.33 -8.78 -14.18
C VAL A 136 -7.71 -7.74 -15.25
N VAL A 137 -6.94 -6.66 -15.40
CA VAL A 137 -7.18 -5.62 -16.40
C VAL A 137 -6.58 -5.98 -17.77
N ALA A 138 -5.37 -6.53 -17.78
CA ALA A 138 -4.64 -6.86 -19.00
C ALA A 138 -5.28 -8.02 -19.78
N VAL A 139 -5.99 -8.91 -19.08
CA VAL A 139 -6.70 -10.04 -19.68
C VAL A 139 -8.20 -9.84 -19.48
N PRO A 140 -8.93 -9.47 -20.54
CA PRO A 140 -10.38 -9.31 -20.47
C PRO A 140 -11.02 -10.55 -19.86
N LYS A 141 -11.95 -10.33 -18.93
CA LYS A 141 -12.75 -11.39 -18.34
C LYS A 141 -13.43 -12.20 -19.45
N GLN A 142 -13.76 -13.45 -19.17
CA GLN A 142 -14.52 -14.31 -20.07
C GLN A 142 -15.74 -14.86 -19.31
N ASP A 143 -16.88 -15.00 -19.99
CA ASP A 143 -18.12 -15.48 -19.37
C ASP A 143 -18.00 -16.94 -18.89
N TRP A 144 -18.50 -17.19 -17.68
CA TRP A 144 -18.42 -18.48 -16.99
C TRP A 144 -19.54 -19.46 -17.37
N SER A 145 -20.60 -18.99 -18.04
CA SER A 145 -21.74 -19.78 -18.50
C SER A 145 -21.54 -20.43 -19.88
N ASN A 146 -20.50 -20.00 -20.60
CA ASN A 146 -20.16 -20.49 -21.92
C ASN A 146 -18.92 -21.39 -21.71
N ASP A 147 -18.68 -22.40 -22.57
CA ASP A 147 -17.51 -23.31 -22.47
C ASP A 147 -16.12 -22.60 -22.48
N ALA A 148 -16.08 -21.26 -22.45
CA ALA A 148 -14.94 -20.40 -22.22
C ALA A 148 -14.19 -20.63 -20.89
N SER A 149 -14.66 -21.54 -20.02
CA SER A 149 -13.86 -22.13 -18.94
C SER A 149 -12.56 -22.81 -19.44
N LEU A 150 -12.47 -23.06 -20.76
CA LEU A 150 -11.31 -23.62 -21.47
C LEU A 150 -10.40 -22.58 -22.16
N SER A 151 -10.74 -21.28 -22.14
CA SER A 151 -9.86 -20.26 -22.72
C SER A 151 -8.75 -19.86 -21.75
N LEU A 152 -7.52 -19.76 -22.25
CA LEU A 152 -6.34 -19.37 -21.46
C LEU A 152 -6.56 -18.02 -20.76
N GLY A 153 -7.26 -17.08 -21.41
CA GLY A 153 -7.58 -15.76 -20.86
C GLY A 153 -8.50 -15.79 -19.63
N GLY A 154 -9.59 -16.56 -19.68
CA GLY A 154 -10.50 -16.71 -18.53
C GLY A 154 -9.81 -17.34 -17.31
N THR A 155 -8.87 -18.25 -17.54
CA THR A 155 -8.05 -18.86 -16.48
C THR A 155 -7.09 -17.86 -15.85
N ILE A 156 -6.38 -17.06 -16.66
CA ILE A 156 -5.48 -16.03 -16.15
C ILE A 156 -6.24 -14.99 -15.33
N HIS A 157 -7.40 -14.52 -15.81
CA HIS A 157 -8.21 -13.55 -15.07
C HIS A 157 -8.65 -14.09 -13.70
N ARG A 158 -9.13 -15.35 -13.65
CA ARG A 158 -9.52 -16.00 -12.39
C ARG A 158 -8.36 -16.18 -11.42
N LEU A 159 -7.22 -16.63 -11.92
CA LEU A 159 -6.01 -16.80 -11.10
C LEU A 159 -5.52 -15.43 -10.60
N GLY A 160 -5.51 -14.41 -11.46
CA GLY A 160 -5.17 -13.04 -11.09
C GLY A 160 -6.06 -12.48 -9.99
N ALA A 161 -7.38 -12.65 -10.13
CA ALA A 161 -8.36 -12.25 -9.11
C ALA A 161 -8.16 -13.04 -7.81
N ALA A 162 -8.01 -14.36 -7.86
CA ALA A 162 -7.79 -15.19 -6.67
C ALA A 162 -6.49 -14.81 -5.94
N VAL A 163 -5.41 -14.60 -6.67
CA VAL A 163 -4.13 -14.14 -6.12
C VAL A 163 -4.30 -12.76 -5.48
N ALA A 164 -5.01 -11.84 -6.14
CA ALA A 164 -5.28 -10.52 -5.58
C ALA A 164 -6.06 -10.62 -4.25
N PHE A 165 -7.27 -11.18 -4.28
CA PHE A 165 -8.15 -11.30 -3.11
C PHE A 165 -7.50 -12.04 -1.93
N VAL A 166 -6.67 -13.07 -2.17
CA VAL A 166 -5.98 -13.77 -1.07
C VAL A 166 -4.78 -12.97 -0.55
N SER A 167 -4.04 -12.31 -1.44
CA SER A 167 -2.78 -11.67 -1.06
C SER A 167 -2.96 -10.37 -0.27
N ILE A 168 -3.98 -9.56 -0.57
CA ILE A 168 -4.16 -8.28 0.13
C ILE A 168 -4.47 -8.42 1.63
N PRO A 169 -5.42 -9.26 2.11
CA PRO A 169 -5.59 -9.45 3.54
C PRO A 169 -4.32 -9.95 4.23
N VAL A 170 -3.60 -10.89 3.60
CA VAL A 170 -2.34 -11.42 4.14
C VAL A 170 -1.28 -10.34 4.23
N ALA A 171 -1.17 -9.49 3.20
CA ALA A 171 -0.25 -8.36 3.18
C ALA A 171 -0.53 -7.40 4.33
N VAL A 172 -1.79 -6.99 4.48
CA VAL A 172 -2.24 -6.04 5.51
C VAL A 172 -2.07 -6.63 6.92
N PHE A 173 -2.36 -7.92 7.10
CA PHE A 173 -2.15 -8.64 8.36
C PHE A 173 -0.67 -8.66 8.75
N ALA A 174 0.17 -9.15 7.82
CA ALA A 174 1.61 -9.30 8.03
C ALA A 174 2.29 -7.95 8.24
N PHE A 175 1.82 -6.89 7.56
CA PHE A 175 2.29 -5.54 7.74
C PHE A 175 2.00 -5.02 9.15
N SER A 176 0.78 -5.26 9.65
CA SER A 176 0.30 -4.68 10.90
C SER A 176 0.80 -5.41 12.13
N ARG A 177 0.96 -6.74 12.05
CA ARG A 177 1.28 -7.61 13.20
C ARG A 177 2.50 -7.18 14.02
N PRO A 178 3.64 -6.76 13.45
CA PRO A 178 4.81 -6.35 14.24
C PRO A 178 4.58 -5.09 15.08
N TRP A 179 3.59 -4.27 14.75
CA TRP A 179 3.39 -2.92 15.33
C TRP A 179 2.31 -2.85 16.41
N ILE A 180 1.68 -3.97 16.77
CA ILE A 180 0.51 -4.01 17.67
C ILE A 180 0.83 -3.86 19.16
N ARG A 181 2.08 -4.09 19.55
CA ARG A 181 2.47 -4.15 20.97
C ARG A 181 2.92 -2.80 21.51
N GLN A 182 3.85 -2.12 20.83
CA GLN A 182 4.42 -0.87 21.32
C GLN A 182 4.89 -0.02 20.13
N GLY A 183 4.68 1.30 20.21
CA GLY A 183 5.17 2.26 19.24
C GLY A 183 4.15 3.34 18.86
N PRO A 184 4.58 4.39 18.13
CA PRO A 184 3.72 5.52 17.74
C PRO A 184 2.56 5.14 16.79
N TRP A 185 2.54 3.89 16.31
CA TRP A 185 1.59 3.38 15.33
C TRP A 185 0.61 2.34 15.87
N THR A 186 0.64 2.01 17.16
CA THR A 186 -0.14 0.89 17.72
C THR A 186 -1.64 0.97 17.44
N VAL A 187 -2.26 2.14 17.53
CA VAL A 187 -3.69 2.30 17.22
C VAL A 187 -3.97 1.97 15.75
N ARG A 188 -3.21 2.58 14.83
CA ARG A 188 -3.34 2.33 13.38
C ARG A 188 -3.08 0.88 13.03
N ALA A 189 -2.07 0.26 13.65
CA ALA A 189 -1.74 -1.15 13.46
C ALA A 189 -2.87 -2.07 13.91
N ARG A 190 -3.50 -1.81 15.07
CA ARG A 190 -4.64 -2.62 15.54
C ARG A 190 -5.85 -2.48 14.63
N THR A 191 -6.21 -1.25 14.25
CA THR A 191 -7.33 -1.00 13.32
C THR A 191 -7.10 -1.71 11.99
N THR A 192 -5.92 -1.53 11.40
CA THR A 192 -5.55 -2.13 10.11
C THR A 192 -5.49 -3.65 10.19
N LEU A 193 -5.00 -4.21 11.31
CA LEU A 193 -5.01 -5.66 11.55
C LEU A 193 -6.43 -6.23 11.63
N TRP A 194 -7.33 -5.59 12.38
CA TRP A 194 -8.71 -6.07 12.51
C TRP A 194 -9.50 -5.96 11.21
N LEU A 195 -9.26 -4.92 10.41
CA LEU A 195 -9.82 -4.81 9.06
C LEU A 195 -9.33 -5.94 8.14
N SER A 196 -8.05 -6.33 8.26
CA SER A 196 -7.52 -7.49 7.56
C SER A 196 -8.15 -8.81 8.04
N VAL A 197 -8.34 -9.01 9.35
CA VAL A 197 -9.05 -10.18 9.88
C VAL A 197 -10.49 -10.24 9.35
N LEU A 198 -11.18 -9.11 9.33
CA LEU A 198 -12.53 -9.01 8.75
C LEU A 198 -12.52 -9.41 7.27
N SER A 199 -11.56 -8.91 6.49
CA SER A 199 -11.39 -9.28 5.08
C SER A 199 -11.13 -10.79 4.90
N ILE A 200 -10.30 -11.41 5.74
CA ILE A 200 -10.10 -12.87 5.73
C ILE A 200 -11.42 -13.61 6.01
N CYS A 201 -12.20 -13.15 6.98
CA CYS A 201 -13.51 -13.74 7.27
C CYS A 201 -14.47 -13.64 6.07
N THR A 202 -14.43 -12.54 5.32
CA THR A 202 -15.26 -12.37 4.11
C THR A 202 -14.86 -13.26 2.94
N LEU A 203 -13.65 -13.84 2.94
CA LEU A 203 -13.25 -14.87 1.96
C LEU A 203 -13.86 -16.24 2.23
N LEU A 204 -14.28 -16.53 3.48
CA LEU A 204 -14.73 -17.86 3.89
C LEU A 204 -15.92 -18.40 3.06
N PRO A 205 -16.94 -17.62 2.67
CA PRO A 205 -18.02 -18.14 1.83
C PRO A 205 -17.55 -18.60 0.45
N ILE A 206 -16.54 -17.94 -0.14
CA ILE A 206 -15.94 -18.36 -1.42
C ILE A 206 -15.15 -19.65 -1.22
N ALA A 207 -14.32 -19.72 -0.18
CA ALA A 207 -13.58 -20.94 0.16
C ALA A 207 -14.53 -22.13 0.39
N TYR A 208 -15.61 -21.92 1.12
CA TYR A 208 -16.67 -22.90 1.32
C TYR A 208 -17.29 -23.35 -0.01
N ALA A 209 -17.66 -22.41 -0.89
CA ALA A 209 -18.23 -22.72 -2.20
C ALA A 209 -17.29 -23.57 -3.07
N LEU A 210 -15.99 -23.29 -3.04
CA LEU A 210 -14.96 -24.06 -3.74
C LEU A 210 -14.84 -25.49 -3.18
N VAL A 211 -14.81 -25.64 -1.85
CA VAL A 211 -14.76 -26.98 -1.21
C VAL A 211 -15.98 -27.80 -1.58
N VAL A 212 -17.20 -27.23 -1.46
CA VAL A 212 -18.45 -27.91 -1.83
C VAL A 212 -18.44 -28.30 -3.30
N GLY A 213 -17.97 -27.43 -4.19
CA GLY A 213 -17.88 -27.72 -5.62
C GLY A 213 -16.82 -28.76 -5.98
N ALA A 214 -15.79 -28.94 -5.16
CA ALA A 214 -14.73 -29.93 -5.36
C ALA A 214 -15.13 -31.33 -4.89
N VAL A 215 -15.96 -31.43 -3.84
CA VAL A 215 -16.36 -32.73 -3.23
C VAL A 215 -17.77 -33.16 -3.59
N GLY A 216 -18.60 -32.26 -4.11
CA GLY A 216 -20.01 -32.50 -4.43
C GLY A 216 -20.31 -32.44 -5.93
N THR A 217 -21.59 -32.61 -6.26
CA THR A 217 -22.10 -32.56 -7.65
C THR A 217 -22.60 -31.18 -8.07
N ARG A 218 -22.72 -30.24 -7.12
CA ARG A 218 -23.18 -28.87 -7.38
C ARG A 218 -22.00 -28.01 -7.80
N PRO A 219 -22.08 -27.30 -8.95
CA PRO A 219 -21.01 -26.40 -9.35
C PRO A 219 -20.83 -25.26 -8.32
N TRP A 220 -19.59 -24.95 -7.97
CA TRP A 220 -19.22 -23.99 -6.90
C TRP A 220 -19.91 -22.62 -7.03
N TYR A 221 -20.06 -22.13 -8.26
CA TYR A 221 -20.69 -20.83 -8.55
C TYR A 221 -22.20 -20.77 -8.27
N ARG A 222 -22.84 -21.91 -7.99
CA ARG A 222 -24.25 -21.98 -7.55
C ARG A 222 -24.41 -22.15 -6.03
N VAL A 223 -23.32 -22.34 -5.29
CA VAL A 223 -23.36 -22.59 -3.84
C VAL A 223 -23.68 -21.29 -3.08
N VAL A 224 -23.12 -20.17 -3.54
CA VAL A 224 -23.37 -18.83 -2.99
C VAL A 224 -23.68 -17.86 -4.12
N THR A 225 -24.41 -16.78 -3.82
CA THR A 225 -24.61 -15.70 -4.80
C THR A 225 -23.34 -14.85 -4.84
N LEU A 226 -22.44 -15.17 -5.79
CA LEU A 226 -21.09 -14.60 -5.88
C LEU A 226 -21.08 -13.06 -5.85
N GLY A 227 -22.03 -12.40 -6.50
CA GLY A 227 -22.08 -10.93 -6.55
C GLY A 227 -22.19 -10.24 -5.19
N TYR A 228 -22.99 -10.78 -4.26
CA TYR A 228 -23.11 -10.19 -2.92
C TYR A 228 -21.87 -10.48 -2.07
N VAL A 229 -21.35 -11.71 -2.16
CA VAL A 229 -20.17 -12.13 -1.40
C VAL A 229 -18.94 -11.33 -1.83
N GLU A 230 -18.72 -11.18 -3.13
CA GLU A 230 -17.59 -10.40 -3.68
C GLU A 230 -17.70 -8.93 -3.29
N ARG A 231 -18.89 -8.32 -3.29
CA ARG A 231 -19.07 -6.92 -2.83
C ARG A 231 -18.66 -6.73 -1.38
N VAL A 232 -19.13 -7.61 -0.48
CA VAL A 232 -18.77 -7.55 0.94
C VAL A 232 -17.26 -7.73 1.12
N LEU A 233 -16.67 -8.68 0.39
CA LEU A 233 -15.22 -8.91 0.36
C LEU A 233 -14.44 -7.68 -0.12
N VAL A 234 -14.78 -7.14 -1.29
CA VAL A 234 -14.14 -5.97 -1.90
C VAL A 234 -14.21 -4.77 -0.98
N VAL A 235 -15.37 -4.51 -0.36
CA VAL A 235 -15.52 -3.41 0.60
C VAL A 235 -14.59 -3.58 1.79
N ALA A 236 -14.54 -4.78 2.39
CA ALA A 236 -13.66 -5.06 3.52
C ALA A 236 -12.17 -4.88 3.15
N GLU A 237 -11.75 -5.39 2.00
CA GLU A 237 -10.37 -5.29 1.50
C GLU A 237 -9.96 -3.86 1.18
N VAL A 238 -10.81 -3.12 0.46
CA VAL A 238 -10.52 -1.74 0.07
C VAL A 238 -10.42 -0.84 1.30
N ILE A 239 -11.29 -1.02 2.31
CA ILE A 239 -11.19 -0.29 3.58
C ILE A 239 -9.87 -0.65 4.31
N ALA A 240 -9.49 -1.92 4.33
CA ALA A 240 -8.23 -2.36 4.93
C ALA A 240 -7.00 -1.74 4.21
N LEU A 241 -7.03 -1.72 2.88
CA LEU A 241 -5.99 -1.12 2.04
C LEU A 241 -5.92 0.40 2.21
N ILE A 242 -7.05 1.11 2.27
CA ILE A 242 -7.10 2.55 2.56
C ILE A 242 -6.52 2.82 3.95
N SER A 243 -6.86 2.03 4.96
CA SER A 243 -6.30 2.16 6.31
C SER A 243 -4.77 2.02 6.31
N LEU A 244 -4.25 1.03 5.57
CA LEU A 244 -2.81 0.84 5.37
C LEU A 244 -2.17 2.04 4.67
N ALA A 245 -2.76 2.51 3.57
CA ALA A 245 -2.23 3.64 2.79
C ALA A 245 -2.18 4.94 3.62
N LEU A 246 -3.26 5.24 4.37
CA LEU A 246 -3.31 6.37 5.28
C LEU A 246 -2.25 6.28 6.39
N TRP A 247 -1.97 5.07 6.89
CA TRP A 247 -0.90 4.86 7.85
C TRP A 247 0.47 5.14 7.22
N VAL A 248 0.76 4.61 6.03
CA VAL A 248 2.02 4.86 5.31
C VAL A 248 2.19 6.35 5.00
N TRP A 249 1.12 7.04 4.60
CA TRP A 249 1.15 8.48 4.36
C TRP A 249 1.42 9.29 5.63
N ALA A 250 0.80 8.91 6.75
CA ALA A 250 1.09 9.53 8.04
C ALA A 250 2.55 9.35 8.45
N ALA A 251 3.18 8.21 8.13
CA ALA A 251 4.59 7.98 8.40
C ALA A 251 5.50 8.85 7.54
N GLU A 252 5.23 8.94 6.23
CA GLU A 252 5.99 9.80 5.32
C GLU A 252 5.95 11.28 5.71
N ARG A 253 4.78 11.77 6.17
CA ARG A 253 4.64 13.15 6.68
C ARG A 253 5.49 13.42 7.92
N ARG A 254 5.72 12.40 8.76
CA ARG A 254 6.53 12.52 9.98
C ARG A 254 8.04 12.39 9.72
N SER A 255 8.47 12.03 8.50
CA SER A 255 9.89 11.85 8.20
C SER A 255 10.65 13.19 8.19
N PRO A 256 11.89 13.27 8.69
CA PRO A 256 12.65 14.52 8.81
C PRO A 256 12.77 15.33 7.51
N ALA A 257 12.87 14.64 6.37
CA ALA A 257 12.91 15.26 5.05
C ALA A 257 11.60 16.00 4.69
N SER A 258 10.45 15.46 5.13
CA SER A 258 9.15 16.08 4.95
C SER A 258 9.02 17.34 5.82
N VAL A 259 9.43 17.25 7.10
CA VAL A 259 9.38 18.39 8.05
C VAL A 259 10.24 19.56 7.56
N LYS A 260 11.49 19.29 7.15
CA LYS A 260 12.40 20.31 6.62
C LYS A 260 11.85 21.01 5.36
N SER A 261 11.13 20.28 4.50
CA SER A 261 10.53 20.86 3.29
C SER A 261 9.39 21.83 3.60
N GLU A 262 8.56 21.51 4.60
CA GLU A 262 7.49 22.41 5.07
C GLU A 262 8.06 23.68 5.73
N GLU A 263 9.12 23.57 6.55
CA GLU A 263 9.80 24.72 7.17
C GLU A 263 10.39 25.68 6.12
N ILE A 264 11.03 25.14 5.07
CA ILE A 264 11.56 25.95 3.97
C ILE A 264 10.43 26.67 3.24
N LYS A 265 9.30 25.99 2.98
CA LYS A 265 8.15 26.60 2.31
C LYS A 265 7.51 27.70 3.14
N ALA A 266 7.40 27.51 4.46
CA ALA A 266 6.87 28.50 5.40
C ALA A 266 7.78 29.74 5.57
N SER A 267 9.07 29.60 5.27
CA SER A 267 10.06 30.69 5.42
C SER A 267 10.23 31.55 4.16
N GLN A 268 9.52 31.26 3.07
CA GLN A 268 9.55 32.10 1.86
C GLN A 268 8.55 33.26 1.99
N PRO A 269 8.98 34.53 1.81
CA PRO A 269 8.06 35.67 1.81
C PRO A 269 7.12 35.58 0.60
N VAL A 270 5.83 35.88 0.83
CA VAL A 270 4.75 35.94 -0.17
C VAL A 270 4.92 37.14 -1.08
#